data_AF-A0A433QNG7-F1
#
_entry.id   AF-A0A433QNG7-F1
#
_cell.length_a   1.000
_cell.length_b   1.000
_cell.length_c   1.000
_cell.angle_alpha   90.00
_cell.angle_beta   90.00
_cell.angle_gamma   90.00
#
_symmetry.space_group_name_H-M   'P 1'
#
loop_
_entity.id
_entity.type
_entity.pdbx_description
1 polymer ?
#
loop_
_entity_poly.entity_id
_entity_poly.type
_entity_poly.pdbx_seq_one_letter_code
_entity_poly.pdbx_strand_id
1 'polypeptide(L)'
;MTTLSFDPSIVFAGICTNESCKACSFKVVIGWGQRNFDFFYDEHRCVCPLCREYVRPFTCGFNNTWWSFCGSKKVGPGHAPQSVSGVWKYAGDKHHYFDEKECGEVDWGRLKILVSSKDPRDARSEF
;
A
#
# COMPACT_ATOMS: atom_id res chain seq x y z
N MET A 1 -20.62 20.21 -2.75
CA MET A 1 -19.77 19.74 -1.65
C MET A 1 -19.67 18.23 -1.79
N THR A 2 -18.61 17.74 -2.43
CA THR A 2 -18.40 16.30 -2.56
C THR A 2 -17.98 15.80 -1.20
N THR A 3 -18.90 15.18 -0.46
CA THR A 3 -18.55 14.38 0.71
C THR A 3 -17.52 13.36 0.25
N LEU A 4 -16.26 13.53 0.66
CA LEU A 4 -15.31 12.44 0.68
C LEU A 4 -15.93 11.41 1.59
N SER A 5 -16.60 10.41 1.02
CA SER A 5 -17.07 9.26 1.76
C SER A 5 -15.85 8.68 2.49
N PHE A 6 -15.96 8.52 3.80
CA PHE A 6 -14.95 7.86 4.65
C PHE A 6 -14.95 6.35 4.40
N ASP A 7 -15.01 5.95 3.13
CA ASP A 7 -15.06 4.56 2.74
C ASP A 7 -13.74 3.89 3.14
N PRO A 8 -13.82 2.68 3.72
CA PRO A 8 -12.65 1.85 3.95
C PRO A 8 -11.78 1.81 2.70
N SER A 9 -10.51 2.22 2.79
CA SER A 9 -9.67 2.31 1.61
C SER A 9 -8.18 2.37 1.92
N ILE A 10 -7.40 1.98 0.92
CA ILE A 10 -5.98 2.29 0.82
C ILE A 10 -5.81 3.53 -0.04
N VAL A 11 -4.89 4.40 0.38
CA VAL A 11 -4.35 5.48 -0.45
C VAL A 11 -2.84 5.32 -0.58
N PHE A 12 -2.29 5.59 -1.74
CA PHE A 12 -0.86 5.66 -1.95
C PHE A 12 -0.40 7.10 -2.07
N ALA A 13 0.84 7.35 -1.68
CA ALA A 13 1.48 8.64 -1.88
C ALA A 13 2.76 8.47 -2.69
N GLY A 14 2.96 9.39 -3.62
CA GLY A 14 4.13 9.46 -4.49
C GLY A 14 4.42 10.90 -4.92
N ILE A 15 5.50 11.10 -5.66
CA ILE A 15 5.86 12.40 -6.24
C ILE A 15 5.57 12.36 -7.74
N CYS A 16 4.83 13.34 -8.26
CA CYS A 16 4.64 13.47 -9.70
C CYS A 16 5.93 14.02 -10.33
N THR A 17 6.44 13.36 -11.37
CA THR A 17 7.66 13.75 -12.08
C THR A 17 7.41 14.34 -13.48
N ASN A 18 6.14 14.46 -13.89
CA ASN A 18 5.78 15.09 -15.16
C ASN A 18 5.88 16.61 -15.04
N GLU A 19 6.89 17.21 -15.69
CA GLU A 19 7.18 18.65 -15.70
C GLU A 19 6.02 19.53 -16.21
N SER A 20 5.16 18.99 -17.06
CA SER A 20 3.98 19.70 -17.56
C SER A 20 2.79 19.67 -16.59
N CYS A 21 2.87 18.88 -15.53
CA CYS A 21 1.81 18.75 -14.54
C CYS A 21 1.91 19.86 -13.47
N LYS A 22 0.77 20.42 -13.07
CA LYS A 22 0.69 21.35 -11.92
C LYS A 22 1.18 20.75 -10.59
N ALA A 23 1.20 19.43 -10.48
CA ALA A 23 1.72 18.72 -9.30
C ALA A 23 3.16 18.23 -9.47
N CYS A 24 3.89 18.63 -10.52
CA CYS A 24 5.29 18.27 -10.68
C CYS A 24 6.08 18.62 -9.41
N SER A 25 6.88 17.68 -8.92
CA SER A 25 7.69 17.81 -7.69
C SER A 25 6.88 17.95 -6.40
N PHE A 26 5.56 17.80 -6.45
CA PHE A 26 4.68 17.77 -5.28
C PHE A 26 4.20 16.36 -4.98
N LYS A 27 3.89 16.12 -3.69
CA LYS A 27 3.25 14.89 -3.23
C LYS A 27 1.83 14.81 -3.76
N VAL A 28 1.49 13.69 -4.38
CA VAL A 28 0.13 13.36 -4.81
C VAL A 28 -0.41 12.17 -4.04
N VAL A 29 -1.72 12.16 -3.81
CA VAL A 29 -2.44 11.06 -3.16
C VAL A 29 -3.24 10.30 -4.23
N ILE A 30 -3.02 8.99 -4.27
CA ILE A 30 -3.59 8.07 -5.26
C ILE A 30 -4.58 7.17 -4.53
N GLY A 31 -5.88 7.37 -4.80
CA GLY A 31 -6.92 6.51 -4.22
C GLY A 31 -6.89 5.12 -4.84
N TRP A 32 -6.65 4.08 -4.03
CA TRP A 32 -6.67 2.69 -4.48
C TRP A 32 -7.97 1.96 -4.18
N GLY A 33 -8.60 2.30 -3.05
CA GLY A 33 -9.86 1.70 -2.58
C GLY A 33 -9.67 0.47 -1.69
N GLN A 34 -10.76 -0.27 -1.47
CA GLN A 34 -10.82 -1.45 -0.60
C GLN A 34 -10.43 -2.73 -1.35
N ARG A 35 -9.18 -2.83 -1.77
CA ARG A 35 -8.67 -4.01 -2.48
C ARG A 35 -7.19 -4.23 -2.18
N ASN A 36 -6.76 -5.48 -2.17
CA ASN A 36 -5.36 -5.82 -2.00
C ASN A 36 -4.49 -5.13 -3.07
N PHE A 37 -3.25 -4.86 -2.73
CA PHE A 37 -2.28 -4.24 -3.62
C PHE A 37 -1.02 -5.10 -3.67
N ASP A 38 -0.59 -5.46 -4.87
CA ASP A 38 0.66 -6.17 -5.08
C ASP A 38 1.66 -5.25 -5.78
N PHE A 39 2.78 -4.92 -5.13
CA PHE A 39 3.75 -3.99 -5.70
C PHE A 39 4.31 -4.48 -7.05
N PHE A 40 4.33 -5.78 -7.32
CA PHE A 40 4.77 -6.30 -8.61
C PHE A 40 3.71 -6.12 -9.72
N TYR A 41 2.44 -6.38 -9.40
CA TYR A 41 1.37 -6.41 -10.40
C TYR A 41 0.58 -5.10 -10.50
N ASP A 42 0.55 -4.28 -9.46
CA ASP A 42 -0.35 -3.12 -9.37
C ASP A 42 0.39 -1.78 -9.34
N GLU A 43 1.70 -1.73 -9.05
CA GLU A 43 2.44 -0.47 -8.94
C GLU A 43 2.32 0.39 -10.21
N HIS A 44 2.39 -0.22 -11.39
CA HIS A 44 2.24 0.47 -12.67
C HIS A 44 0.89 1.21 -12.85
N ARG A 45 -0.11 0.90 -12.02
CA ARG A 45 -1.44 1.53 -12.02
C ARG A 45 -1.52 2.73 -11.10
N CYS A 46 -0.48 3.00 -10.31
CA CYS A 46 -0.34 4.21 -9.51
C CYS A 46 -0.05 5.39 -10.45
N VAL A 47 -1.04 6.27 -10.60
CA VAL A 47 -0.96 7.41 -11.51
C VAL A 47 -1.31 8.70 -10.79
N CYS A 48 -0.71 9.80 -11.23
CA CYS A 48 -1.03 11.14 -10.77
C CYS A 48 -2.52 11.45 -11.03
N PRO A 49 -3.29 11.94 -10.04
CA PRO A 49 -4.70 12.26 -10.24
C PRO A 49 -4.92 13.43 -11.21
N LEU A 50 -3.91 14.28 -11.43
CA LEU A 50 -4.02 15.46 -12.30
C LEU A 50 -3.59 15.20 -13.74
N CYS A 51 -2.44 14.56 -13.97
CA CYS A 51 -1.93 14.32 -15.33
C CYS A 51 -2.03 12.86 -15.79
N ARG A 52 -2.43 11.92 -14.91
CA ARG A 52 -2.54 10.49 -15.21
C ARG A 52 -1.24 9.77 -15.58
N GLU A 53 -0.10 10.45 -15.48
CA GLU A 53 1.21 9.83 -15.62
C GLU A 53 1.56 8.92 -14.44
N TYR A 54 2.41 7.93 -14.70
CA TYR A 54 2.90 7.00 -13.69
C TYR A 54 3.57 7.74 -12.52
N VAL A 55 3.26 7.30 -11.30
CA VAL A 55 3.84 7.80 -10.07
C VAL A 55 4.25 6.61 -9.22
N ARG A 56 5.55 6.50 -8.94
CA ARG A 56 6.07 5.49 -8.02
C ARG A 56 5.57 5.79 -6.60
N PRO A 57 4.79 4.88 -5.97
CA PRO A 57 4.36 5.05 -4.59
C PRO A 57 5.55 4.81 -3.65
N PHE A 58 5.78 5.71 -2.70
CA PHE A 58 6.80 5.51 -1.65
C PHE A 58 6.16 5.22 -0.29
N THR A 59 4.85 5.42 -0.14
CA THR A 59 4.15 5.13 1.10
C THR A 59 2.65 4.91 0.89
N CYS A 60 1.95 4.35 1.88
CA CYS A 60 0.52 4.07 1.80
C CYS A 60 -0.20 4.35 3.12
N GLY A 61 -1.35 5.02 3.04
CA GLY A 61 -2.26 5.23 4.16
C GLY A 61 -3.46 4.29 4.10
N PHE A 62 -4.07 4.07 5.26
CA PHE A 62 -5.25 3.23 5.42
C PHE A 62 -6.35 4.05 6.09
N ASN A 63 -7.59 3.86 5.67
CA ASN A 63 -8.74 4.49 6.28
C ASN A 63 -9.81 3.43 6.54
N ASN A 64 -10.38 3.40 7.74
CA ASN A 64 -11.47 2.53 8.21
C ASN A 64 -11.38 1.05 7.76
N THR A 65 -10.17 0.50 7.65
CA THR A 65 -9.95 -0.87 7.17
C THR A 65 -9.02 -1.65 8.07
N TRP A 66 -9.20 -2.97 8.10
CA TRP A 66 -8.16 -3.89 8.55
C TRP A 66 -7.09 -4.00 7.48
N TRP A 67 -5.84 -4.06 7.89
CA TRP A 67 -4.71 -4.22 6.99
C TRP A 67 -3.64 -5.15 7.55
N SER A 68 -2.91 -5.78 6.64
CA SER A 68 -1.70 -6.55 6.89
C SER A 68 -0.80 -6.46 5.67
N PHE A 69 0.37 -7.08 5.73
CA PHE A 69 1.25 -7.24 4.58
C PHE A 69 1.77 -8.68 4.53
N CYS A 70 2.13 -9.13 3.33
CA CYS A 70 2.91 -10.35 3.17
C CYS A 70 3.88 -10.19 2.00
N GLY A 71 4.98 -10.92 2.05
CA GLY A 71 5.98 -10.85 0.99
C GLY A 71 7.10 -11.86 1.20
N SER A 72 8.07 -11.81 0.30
CA SER A 72 9.28 -12.62 0.36
C SER A 72 10.51 -11.73 0.38
N LYS A 73 11.36 -11.89 1.39
CA LYS A 73 12.67 -11.21 1.48
C LYS A 73 13.78 -12.08 0.92
N LYS A 74 14.70 -11.51 0.15
CA LYS A 74 15.97 -12.17 -0.16
C LYS A 74 16.90 -12.04 1.04
N VAL A 75 17.45 -13.17 1.50
CA VAL A 75 18.27 -13.27 2.73
C VAL A 75 19.77 -13.33 2.46
N GLY A 76 20.18 -13.13 1.20
CA GLY A 76 21.57 -13.20 0.74
C GLY A 76 21.82 -14.33 -0.25
N PRO A 77 23.03 -14.39 -0.83
CA PRO A 77 23.39 -15.40 -1.82
C PRO A 77 23.36 -16.82 -1.23
N GLY A 78 22.82 -17.78 -2.00
CA GLY A 78 22.74 -19.19 -1.60
C GLY A 78 21.56 -19.55 -0.68
N HIS A 79 20.75 -18.57 -0.25
CA HIS A 79 19.57 -18.82 0.59
C HIS A 79 18.27 -18.66 -0.21
N ALA A 80 17.33 -19.58 0.03
CA ALA A 80 15.97 -19.44 -0.49
C ALA A 80 15.29 -18.18 0.10
N PRO A 81 14.46 -17.47 -0.66
CA PRO A 81 13.69 -16.34 -0.14
C PRO A 81 12.85 -16.75 1.07
N GLN A 82 12.82 -15.90 2.10
CA GLN A 82 12.00 -16.13 3.28
C GLN A 82 10.68 -15.40 3.16
N SER A 83 9.58 -16.10 3.43
CA SER A 83 8.27 -15.47 3.54
C SER A 83 8.16 -14.72 4.86
N VAL A 84 7.58 -13.53 4.80
CA VAL A 84 7.30 -12.68 5.97
C VAL A 84 5.89 -12.12 5.84
N SER A 85 5.20 -11.99 6.97
CA SER A 85 3.85 -11.44 7.03
C SER A 85 3.65 -10.65 8.31
N GLY A 86 2.89 -9.56 8.20
CA GLY A 86 2.45 -8.76 9.33
C GLY A 86 1.28 -9.38 10.09
N VAL A 87 1.11 -8.94 11.33
CA VAL A 87 -0.12 -9.17 12.09
C VAL A 87 -1.18 -8.20 11.57
N TRP A 88 -2.42 -8.67 11.44
CA TRP A 88 -3.56 -7.82 11.09
C TRP A 88 -3.80 -6.72 12.12
N LYS A 89 -3.98 -5.49 11.64
CA LYS A 89 -4.22 -4.29 12.46
C LYS A 89 -5.41 -3.53 11.88
N TYR A 90 -6.22 -2.92 12.75
CA TYR A 90 -7.26 -2.00 12.33
C TYR A 90 -6.69 -0.59 12.24
N ALA A 91 -6.85 0.07 11.09
CA ALA A 91 -6.27 1.39 10.84
C ALA A 91 -7.00 2.53 11.56
N GLY A 92 -8.31 2.41 11.75
CA GLY A 92 -9.13 3.60 12.04
C GLY A 92 -8.91 4.66 10.95
N ASP A 93 -8.66 5.91 11.35
CA ASP A 93 -8.37 7.04 10.45
C ASP A 93 -6.86 7.33 10.28
N LYS A 94 -5.98 6.39 10.64
CA LYS A 94 -4.54 6.65 10.74
C LYS A 94 -3.78 6.47 9.43
N HIS A 95 -2.98 7.47 9.08
CA HIS A 95 -1.95 7.36 8.05
C HIS A 95 -0.79 6.52 8.57
N HIS A 96 -0.55 5.37 7.94
CA HIS A 96 0.68 4.62 8.17
C HIS A 96 1.72 5.07 7.16
N TYR A 97 2.98 5.04 7.55
CA TYR A 97 4.07 5.14 6.59
C TYR A 97 4.54 3.72 6.34
N PHE A 98 4.42 3.24 5.10
CA PHE A 98 5.25 2.13 4.68
C PHE A 98 6.68 2.67 4.61
N ASP A 99 7.50 2.37 5.62
CA ASP A 99 8.92 2.71 5.62
C ASP A 99 9.70 1.47 5.15
N GLU A 100 10.26 1.53 3.94
CA GLU A 100 11.20 0.52 3.45
C GLU A 100 12.35 0.29 4.45
N LYS A 101 12.75 1.33 5.22
CA LYS A 101 13.83 1.24 6.20
C LYS A 101 13.45 0.52 7.50
N GLU A 102 12.17 0.54 7.91
CA GLU A 102 11.72 -0.28 9.06
C GLU A 102 11.87 -1.78 8.77
N CYS A 103 11.90 -2.18 7.50
CA CYS A 103 12.18 -3.55 7.10
C CYS A 103 13.68 -3.86 6.96
N GLY A 104 14.58 -2.88 7.03
CA GLY A 104 15.98 -2.99 6.61
C GLY A 104 16.12 -2.91 5.08
N GLU A 105 17.34 -2.83 4.54
CA GLU A 105 17.60 -3.01 3.10
C GLU A 105 17.18 -4.44 2.69
N VAL A 106 15.88 -4.61 2.45
CA VAL A 106 15.28 -5.88 2.07
C VAL A 106 15.00 -5.78 0.59
N ASP A 107 15.80 -6.50 -0.18
CA ASP A 107 15.47 -6.80 -1.57
C ASP A 107 14.24 -7.72 -1.56
N TRP A 108 13.06 -7.09 -1.61
CA TRP A 108 11.78 -7.78 -1.65
C TRP A 108 11.63 -8.48 -3.00
N GLY A 109 11.51 -9.81 -2.98
CA GLY A 109 11.11 -10.56 -4.17
C GLY A 109 9.67 -10.24 -4.58
N ARG A 110 8.78 -10.06 -3.60
CA ARG A 110 7.38 -9.67 -3.78
C ARG A 110 6.86 -9.07 -2.48
N LEU A 111 6.06 -8.01 -2.56
CA LEU A 111 5.38 -7.40 -1.43
C LEU A 111 3.91 -7.16 -1.78
N LYS A 112 3.03 -7.51 -0.86
CA LYS A 112 1.59 -7.31 -0.95
C LYS A 112 1.07 -6.62 0.29
N ILE A 113 0.18 -5.66 0.08
CA ILE A 113 -0.68 -5.09 1.11
C ILE A 113 -2.04 -5.80 1.03
N LEU A 114 -2.47 -6.31 2.18
CA LEU A 114 -3.75 -7.00 2.33
C LEU A 114 -4.70 -6.09 3.08
N VAL A 115 -5.96 -6.03 2.65
CA VAL A 115 -7.02 -5.30 3.35
C VAL A 115 -8.30 -6.09 3.47
N SER A 116 -9.06 -5.80 4.51
CA SER A 116 -10.37 -6.39 4.76
C SER A 116 -11.30 -5.39 5.44
N SER A 117 -12.57 -5.39 5.05
CA SER A 117 -13.61 -4.57 5.69
C SER A 117 -14.12 -5.18 7.00
N LYS A 118 -13.82 -6.46 7.26
CA LYS A 118 -14.15 -7.18 8.50
C LYS A 118 -12.87 -7.61 9.22
N ASP A 119 -12.93 -7.83 10.54
CA ASP A 119 -11.79 -8.38 11.28
C ASP A 119 -11.44 -9.77 10.73
N PRO A 120 -10.25 -9.95 10.13
CA PRO A 120 -9.87 -11.23 9.53
C PRO A 120 -9.66 -12.34 10.57
N ARG A 121 -9.61 -12.01 11.86
CA ARG A 121 -9.47 -12.96 12.97
C ARG A 121 -10.81 -13.54 13.41
N ASP A 122 -11.91 -12.85 13.10
CA ASP A 122 -13.27 -13.28 13.46
C ASP A 122 -13.79 -14.41 12.55
N ALA A 123 -13.04 -14.80 11.51
CA ALA A 123 -13.33 -15.95 10.65
C ALA A 123 -13.23 -17.33 11.38
N ARG A 124 -13.14 -17.35 12.71
CA ARG A 124 -13.10 -18.55 13.56
C ARG A 124 -14.44 -18.97 14.17
N SER A 125 -15.56 -18.35 13.79
CA SER A 125 -16.88 -18.66 14.38
C SER A 125 -17.96 -19.12 13.39
N GLU A 126 -17.59 -19.65 12.22
CA GLU A 126 -18.56 -20.24 11.27
C GLU A 126 -18.14 -21.64 10.79
N PHE A 127 -17.66 -22.50 11.70
CA PHE A 127 -17.60 -23.95 11.52
C PHE A 127 -18.06 -24.67 12.80
#